data_AF-A0A9E1M3S3-F1
#
_entry.id   AF-A0A9E1M3S3-F1
#
_cell.length_a   1.000
_cell.length_b   1.000
_cell.length_c   1.000
_cell.angle_alpha   90.00
_cell.angle_beta   90.00
_cell.angle_gamma   90.00
#
_symmetry.space_group_name_H-M   'P 1'
#
loop_
_entity.id
_entity.type
_entity.pdbx_description
1 polymer ?
#
loop_
_entity_poly.entity_id
_entity_poly.type
_entity_poly.pdbx_seq_one_letter_code
_entity_poly.pdbx_strand_id
1 'polypeptide(L)' 'MEFSDSSVAETLLKNNQADLIGVGRVILKDSLWAQRAMSDLQKM' A
#
# COMPACT_ATOMS: atom_id res chain seq x y z
N MET A 1 -1.83 -8.03 -10.78
CA MET A 1 -1.30 -6.92 -9.97
C MET A 1 -1.95 -7.04 -8.61
N GLU A 2 -1.22 -7.52 -7.60
CA GLU A 2 -1.77 -7.62 -6.24
C GLU A 2 -1.59 -6.26 -5.56
N PHE A 3 -2.68 -5.62 -5.16
CA PHE A 3 -2.68 -4.37 -4.38
C PHE A 3 -2.20 -4.57 -2.92
N SER A 4 -1.62 -5.73 -2.61
CA SER A 4 -1.03 -6.07 -1.32
C SER A 4 0.41 -5.62 -1.18
N ASP A 5 1.04 -5.18 -2.26
CA ASP A 5 2.38 -4.59 -2.23
C ASP A 5 2.26 -3.07 -2.09
N SER A 6 2.93 -2.50 -1.09
CA SER A 6 2.94 -1.05 -0.84
C SER A 6 3.52 -0.27 -2.02
N SER A 7 4.45 -0.86 -2.79
CA SER A 7 5.04 -0.22 -3.98
C SER A 7 4.03 -0.03 -5.12
N VAL A 8 3.07 -0.95 -5.27
CA VAL A 8 1.99 -0.84 -6.26
C VAL A 8 1.05 0.29 -5.86
N ALA A 9 0.68 0.37 -4.58
CA ALA A 9 -0.16 1.45 -4.07
C ALA A 9 0.52 2.81 -4.28
N GLU A 10 1.80 2.91 -3.96
CA GLU A 10 2.59 4.14 -4.13
C GLU A 10 2.70 4.58 -5.60
N THR A 11 2.86 3.62 -6.51
CA THR A 11 2.93 3.92 -7.96
C THR A 11 1.63 4.56 -8.46
N LEU A 12 0.48 4.04 -8.03
CA LEU A 12 -0.83 4.55 -8.43
C LEU A 12 -1.08 5.97 -7.89
N LEU A 13 -0.67 6.22 -6.63
CA LEU A 13 -0.75 7.54 -6.00
C LEU A 13 0.15 8.55 -6.73
N LYS A 14 1.43 8.20 -6.98
CA LYS A 14 2.39 9.06 -7.69
C LYS A 14 1.96 9.42 -9.10
N ASN A 15 1.29 8.50 -9.78
CA ASN A 15 0.79 8.73 -11.14
C ASN A 15 -0.56 9.48 -11.17
N ASN A 16 -1.05 9.99 -10.02
CA ASN A 16 -2.35 10.65 -9.88
C ASN A 16 -3.52 9.79 -10.39
N GLN A 17 -3.40 8.46 -10.28
CA GLN A 17 -4.45 7.52 -10.73
C GLN A 17 -5.51 7.27 -9.65
N ALA A 18 -5.21 7.64 -8.40
CA ALA A 18 -6.11 7.60 -7.26
C ALA A 18 -5.64 8.57 -6.18
N ASP A 19 -6.56 9.09 -5.38
CA ASP A 19 -6.25 9.88 -4.18
C ASP A 19 -6.15 9.02 -2.90
N LEU A 20 -6.70 7.80 -2.96
CA LEU A 20 -6.73 6.85 -1.85
C LEU A 20 -6.71 5.42 -2.38
N ILE A 21 -5.91 4.55 -1.75
CA ILE A 21 -5.91 3.10 -2.00
C ILE A 21 -6.51 2.38 -0.80
N GLY A 22 -7.64 1.71 -1.01
CA GLY A 22 -8.27 0.85 0.00
C GLY A 22 -7.76 -0.59 -0.08
N VAL A 23 -7.29 -1.15 1.03
CA VAL A 23 -6.84 -2.55 1.13
C VAL A 23 -7.68 -3.32 2.15
N GLY A 24 -8.38 -4.37 1.70
CA GLY A 24 -9.32 -5.15 2.53
C GLY A 24 -8.75 -6.50 2.99
N ARG A 25 -8.74 -7.49 2.08
CA ARG A 25 -8.27 -8.87 2.38
C ARG A 25 -6.84 -8.94 2.91
N VAL A 26 -6.03 -7.95 2.59
CA VAL A 26 -4.66 -7.81 3.09
C VAL A 26 -4.65 -7.55 4.58
N ILE A 27 -5.52 -6.68 5.08
CA ILE A 27 -5.63 -6.36 6.51
C ILE A 27 -6.09 -7.57 7.31
N LEU A 28 -6.90 -8.46 6.72
CA LEU A 28 -7.28 -9.73 7.36
C LEU A 28 -6.09 -10.70 7.53
N LYS A 29 -5.12 -10.66 6.62
CA LYS A 29 -3.93 -11.53 6.65
C LYS A 29 -2.78 -10.90 7.45
N ASP A 30 -2.67 -9.58 7.39
CA ASP A 30 -1.65 -8.79 8.05
C ASP A 30 -2.27 -7.48 8.56
N SER A 31 -2.66 -7.48 9.83
CA SER A 31 -3.26 -6.30 10.47
C SER A 31 -2.27 -5.13 10.62
N LEU A 32 -0.96 -5.38 10.49
CA LEU A 32 0.09 -4.38 10.58
C LEU A 32 0.55 -3.87 9.21
N TRP A 33 -0.12 -4.28 8.12
CA TRP A 33 0.29 -3.94 6.76
C TRP A 33 0.51 -2.44 6.55
N ALA A 34 -0.41 -1.59 7.04
CA ALA A 34 -0.30 -0.14 6.89
C ALA A 34 0.96 0.42 7.59
N GLN A 35 1.29 -0.08 8.78
CA GLN A 35 2.49 0.33 9.50
C GLN A 35 3.76 -0.11 8.76
N ARG A 36 3.79 -1.33 8.23
CA ARG A 36 4.92 -1.82 7.42
C ARG A 36 5.07 -1.01 6.15
N ALA A 37 3.99 -0.79 5.41
CA ALA A 37 3.96 0.01 4.20
C ALA A 37 4.58 1.41 4.44
N MET A 38 4.18 2.09 5.52
CA MET A 38 4.77 3.39 5.89
C MET A 38 6.27 3.27 6.21
N SER A 39 6.66 2.24 6.96
CA SER A 39 8.07 2.03 7.34
C SER A 39 8.95 1.69 6.14
N ASP A 40 8.44 0.92 5.20
CA ASP A 40 9.15 0.48 4.01
C ASP A 40 9.29 1.63 3.01
N LEU A 41 8.22 2.38 2.76
CA LEU A 41 8.23 3.56 1.88
C LEU A 41 9.10 4.70 2.42
N GLN A 42 9.28 4.83 3.74
CA GLN A 42 10.21 5.81 4.34
C GLN A 42 11.69 5.44 4.15
N LYS A 43 12.01 4.17 3.90
CA LYS A 43 13.38 3.68 3.69
C LYS A 43 13.80 3.65 2.22
N MET A 44 12.87 3.88 1.31
CA MET A 44 13.11 3.95 -0.14
C MET A 44 13.55 5.36 -0.56
#